data_AF-A0A7S3HY87-F1
#
_entry.id   AF-A0A7S3HY87-F1
#
_cell.length_a   1.000
_cell.length_b   1.000
_cell.length_c   1.000
_cell.angle_alpha   90.00
_cell.angle_beta   90.00
_cell.angle_gamma   90.00
#
_symmetry.space_group_name_H-M   'P 1'
#
loop_
_entity.id
_entity.type
_entity.pdbx_description
1 polymer ?
#
loop_
_entity_poly.entity_id
_entity_poly.type
_entity_poly.pdbx_seq_one_letter_code
_entity_poly.pdbx_strand_id
1 'polypeptide(L)'
;MIFKKMVQEFGEDPPPVLGGHFLNHTGVIYTKAEQAEEIFLHQNKIMTKHEVESRLGKPVFNENLAVMPSEHPSYARKKRALKNAIFKSKMGFMQDMIKNCTLRAFGELQ
;
A
#
# COMPACT_ATOMS: atom_id res chain seq x y z
N MET A 1 11.09 -12.55 -0.50
CA MET A 1 11.41 -13.83 -1.17
C MET A 1 11.28 -13.74 -2.70
N ILE A 2 10.26 -13.05 -3.23
CA ILE A 2 10.03 -12.88 -4.69
C ILE A 2 11.17 -12.12 -5.38
N PHE A 3 11.59 -10.98 -4.82
CA PHE A 3 12.71 -10.19 -5.38
C PHE A 3 14.01 -10.99 -5.52
N LYS A 4 14.34 -11.86 -4.55
CA LYS A 4 15.54 -12.72 -4.64
C LYS A 4 15.45 -13.75 -5.78
N LYS A 5 14.26 -14.26 -6.08
CA LYS A 5 14.03 -15.18 -7.21
C LYS A 5 14.05 -14.45 -8.55
N MET A 6 13.49 -13.25 -8.65
CA MET A 6 13.57 -12.44 -9.88
C MET A 6 15.01 -12.12 -10.27
N VAL A 7 15.84 -11.73 -9.30
CA VAL A 7 17.27 -11.45 -9.56
C VAL A 7 18.03 -12.73 -9.97
N GLN A 8 17.62 -13.90 -9.47
CA GLN A 8 18.20 -15.18 -9.90
C GLN A 8 17.76 -15.61 -11.31
N GLU A 9 16.51 -15.37 -11.69
CA GLU A 9 15.95 -15.81 -12.98
C GLU A 9 16.24 -14.83 -14.14
N PHE A 10 16.27 -13.53 -13.87
CA PHE A 10 16.39 -12.50 -14.89
C PHE A 10 17.67 -11.64 -14.78
N GLY A 11 18.50 -11.87 -13.76
CA GLY A 11 19.73 -11.10 -13.55
C GLY A 11 19.47 -9.66 -13.10
N GLU A 12 20.39 -8.75 -13.43
CA GLU A 12 20.34 -7.33 -13.02
C GLU A 12 19.39 -6.48 -13.87
N ASP A 13 18.97 -6.96 -15.05
CA ASP A 13 18.04 -6.23 -15.94
C ASP A 13 16.82 -7.10 -16.29
N PRO A 14 15.81 -7.15 -15.39
CA PRO A 14 14.60 -7.92 -15.66
C PRO A 14 13.76 -7.28 -16.77
N PRO A 15 12.95 -8.09 -17.49
CA PRO A 15 11.99 -7.59 -18.46
C PRO A 15 11.10 -6.51 -17.81
N PRO A 16 10.73 -5.45 -18.55
CA PRO A 16 9.98 -4.31 -18.01
C PRO A 16 8.62 -4.70 -17.41
N VAL A 17 8.05 -5.80 -17.90
CA VAL A 17 6.74 -6.31 -17.51
C VAL A 17 6.84 -7.83 -17.37
N LEU A 18 6.40 -8.36 -16.22
CA LEU A 18 6.37 -9.79 -15.92
C LEU A 18 4.96 -10.22 -15.51
N GLY A 19 4.51 -11.38 -15.98
CA GLY A 19 3.32 -12.03 -15.46
C GLY A 19 3.65 -12.82 -14.20
N GLY A 20 2.77 -12.79 -13.19
CA GLY A 20 2.99 -13.54 -11.96
C GLY A 20 1.70 -13.94 -11.26
N HIS A 21 1.80 -14.95 -10.41
CA HIS A 21 0.72 -15.35 -9.51
C HIS A 21 1.11 -15.03 -8.06
N PHE A 22 0.25 -14.28 -7.37
CA PHE A 22 0.44 -13.92 -5.97
C PHE A 22 -0.87 -14.12 -5.21
N LEU A 23 -0.82 -14.88 -4.11
CA LEU A 23 -1.99 -15.16 -3.25
C LEU A 23 -3.24 -15.61 -4.03
N ASN A 24 -3.10 -16.57 -4.96
CA ASN A 24 -4.17 -17.04 -5.87
C ASN A 24 -4.71 -15.99 -6.86
N HIS A 25 -4.02 -14.86 -7.04
CA HIS A 25 -4.37 -13.84 -8.01
C HIS A 25 -3.30 -13.78 -9.10
N THR A 26 -3.73 -13.75 -10.36
CA THR A 26 -2.84 -13.45 -11.48
C THR A 26 -2.69 -11.95 -11.59
N GLY A 27 -1.45 -11.48 -11.73
CA GLY A 27 -1.12 -10.07 -11.83
C GLY A 27 0.02 -9.82 -12.79
N VAL A 28 0.17 -8.55 -13.13
CA VAL A 28 1.29 -8.04 -13.91
C VAL A 28 2.18 -7.25 -12.97
N ILE A 29 3.48 -7.53 -13.01
CA ILE A 29 4.52 -6.90 -12.21
C ILE A 29 5.34 -6.01 -13.14
N TYR A 30 5.38 -4.72 -12.81
CA TYR A 30 6.18 -3.73 -13.50
C TYR A 30 7.49 -3.59 -12.74
N THR A 31 8.60 -3.85 -13.43
CA THR A 31 9.94 -3.92 -12.80
C THR A 31 10.71 -2.61 -12.95
N LYS A 32 10.27 -1.74 -13.87
CA LYS A 32 10.90 -0.47 -14.23
C LYS A 32 9.96 0.71 -13.92
N ALA A 33 10.55 1.82 -13.49
CA ALA A 33 9.81 2.98 -12.98
C ALA A 33 8.94 3.66 -14.05
N GLU A 34 9.46 3.77 -15.29
CA GLU A 34 8.79 4.41 -16.42
C GLU A 34 7.44 3.72 -16.74
N GLN A 35 7.42 2.39 -16.75
CA GLN A 35 6.21 1.61 -17.03
C GLN A 35 5.26 1.58 -15.82
N ALA A 36 5.78 1.70 -14.60
CA ALA A 36 4.95 1.85 -13.40
C ALA A 36 4.26 3.23 -13.37
N GLU A 37 4.94 4.29 -13.83
CA GLU A 37 4.40 5.65 -13.89
C GLU A 37 3.17 5.73 -14.78
N GLU A 38 3.15 4.98 -15.88
CA GLU A 38 1.99 4.87 -16.78
C GLU A 38 0.71 4.46 -16.03
N ILE A 39 0.80 3.56 -15.06
CA ILE A 39 -0.35 3.10 -14.24
C ILE A 39 -0.80 4.17 -13.24
N PHE A 40 0.14 4.95 -12.70
CA PHE A 40 -0.17 6.01 -11.76
C PHE A 40 -0.79 7.23 -12.44
N LEU A 41 -0.36 7.53 -13.67
CA LEU A 41 -0.85 8.66 -14.46
C LEU A 41 -2.15 8.32 -15.21
N HIS A 42 -2.23 7.14 -15.81
CA HIS A 42 -3.41 6.68 -16.52
C HIS A 42 -4.29 5.85 -15.59
N GLN A 43 -5.33 6.49 -15.05
CA GLN A 43 -6.35 5.79 -14.26
C GLN A 43 -6.88 4.58 -15.03
N ASN A 44 -6.71 3.40 -14.43
CA ASN A 44 -7.25 2.17 -14.99
C ASN A 44 -8.79 2.25 -15.03
N LYS A 45 -9.36 2.22 -16.24
CA LYS A 45 -10.81 2.33 -16.47
C LYS A 45 -11.59 1.08 -16.07
N ILE A 46 -10.90 -0.06 -15.88
CA ILE A 46 -11.52 -1.36 -15.64
C ILE A 46 -11.66 -1.63 -14.15
N MET A 47 -10.63 -1.32 -13.36
CA MET A 47 -10.64 -1.58 -11.92
C MET A 47 -9.82 -0.53 -11.19
N THR A 48 -10.42 0.04 -10.14
CA THR A 48 -9.78 1.07 -9.31
C THR A 48 -8.77 0.43 -8.37
N LYS A 49 -7.74 1.20 -7.98
CA LYS A 49 -6.78 0.79 -6.94
C LYS A 49 -7.48 0.27 -5.67
N HIS A 50 -8.55 0.96 -5.25
CA HIS A 50 -9.31 0.61 -4.05
C HIS A 50 -9.99 -0.76 -4.18
N GLU A 51 -10.50 -1.11 -5.35
CA GLU A 51 -11.09 -2.44 -5.59
C GLU A 51 -10.04 -3.55 -5.58
N VAL A 52 -8.86 -3.30 -6.15
CA VAL A 52 -7.72 -4.23 -6.10
C VAL A 52 -7.32 -4.49 -4.65
N GLU A 53 -7.11 -3.41 -3.88
CA GLU A 53 -6.70 -3.47 -2.47
C GLU A 53 -7.76 -4.11 -1.58
N SER A 54 -9.04 -3.82 -1.82
CA SER A 54 -10.15 -4.46 -1.11
C SER A 54 -10.17 -5.96 -1.35
N ARG A 55 -10.04 -6.42 -2.61
CA ARG A 55 -10.04 -7.86 -2.95
C ARG A 55 -8.85 -8.60 -2.36
N LEU A 56 -7.65 -8.02 -2.46
CA LEU A 56 -6.42 -8.60 -1.90
C LEU A 56 -6.38 -8.54 -0.36
N GLY A 57 -6.98 -7.50 0.23
CA GLY A 57 -6.98 -7.25 1.67
C GLY A 57 -8.09 -7.96 2.43
N LYS A 58 -9.20 -8.34 1.78
CA LYS A 58 -10.36 -9.02 2.39
C LYS A 58 -10.00 -10.30 3.19
N PRO A 59 -9.03 -11.13 2.77
CA PRO A 59 -8.63 -12.30 3.54
C PRO A 59 -7.85 -11.97 4.83
N VAL A 60 -7.27 -10.76 4.92
CA VAL A 60 -6.36 -10.35 6.01
C VAL A 60 -7.05 -9.36 6.96
N PHE A 61 -7.97 -8.56 6.44
CA PHE A 61 -8.63 -7.49 7.17
C PHE A 61 -10.14 -7.69 7.17
N ASN A 62 -10.70 -7.97 8.36
CA ASN A 62 -12.15 -8.03 8.52
C ASN A 62 -12.73 -6.61 8.67
N GLU A 63 -13.65 -6.25 7.78
CA GLU A 63 -14.57 -5.12 7.90
C GLU A 63 -13.96 -3.74 8.22
N ASN A 64 -12.72 -3.50 7.79
CA ASN A 64 -12.08 -2.19 7.95
C ASN A 64 -12.28 -1.29 6.72
N LEU A 65 -11.89 -0.02 6.83
CA LEU A 65 -12.05 0.97 5.75
C LEU A 65 -11.28 0.58 4.47
N ALA A 66 -10.19 -0.19 4.58
CA ALA A 66 -9.37 -0.61 3.45
C ALA A 66 -10.07 -1.66 2.57
N VAL A 67 -10.98 -2.45 3.14
CA VAL A 67 -11.74 -3.47 2.41
C VAL A 67 -13.19 -3.06 2.12
N MET A 68 -13.67 -1.98 2.73
CA MET A 68 -15.03 -1.45 2.51
C MET A 68 -15.20 -0.96 1.06
N PRO A 69 -16.28 -1.33 0.35
CA PRO A 69 -16.56 -0.81 -0.99
C PRO A 69 -16.61 0.72 -1.03
N SER A 70 -16.06 1.33 -2.07
CA SER A 70 -16.03 2.80 -2.25
C SER A 70 -17.42 3.42 -2.32
N GLU A 71 -18.39 2.68 -2.85
CA GLU A 71 -19.81 3.07 -2.98
C GLU A 71 -20.58 2.98 -1.65
N HIS A 72 -20.00 2.34 -0.62
CA HIS A 72 -20.68 2.17 0.65
C HIS A 72 -21.00 3.54 1.27
N PRO A 73 -22.24 3.81 1.73
CA PRO A 73 -22.67 5.14 2.19
C PRO A 73 -21.77 5.74 3.29
N SER A 74 -21.19 4.88 4.13
CA SER A 74 -20.29 5.33 5.21
C SER A 74 -18.83 5.55 4.78
N TYR A 75 -18.42 5.10 3.59
CA TYR A 75 -17.03 5.11 3.16
C TYR A 75 -16.45 6.52 3.13
N ALA A 76 -17.15 7.45 2.46
CA ALA A 76 -16.72 8.85 2.36
C ALA A 76 -16.58 9.52 3.74
N ARG A 77 -17.53 9.28 4.64
CA ARG A 77 -17.51 9.81 6.01
C ARG A 77 -16.34 9.25 6.81
N LYS A 78 -16.14 7.93 6.81
CA LYS A 78 -15.05 7.26 7.54
C LYS A 78 -13.67 7.67 7.00
N LYS A 79 -13.51 7.74 5.67
CA LYS A 79 -12.29 8.23 5.01
C LYS A 79 -11.97 9.67 5.37
N ARG A 80 -12.98 10.56 5.38
CA ARG A 80 -12.80 11.96 5.80
C ARG A 80 -12.38 12.07 7.26
N ALA A 81 -13.00 11.31 8.15
CA ALA A 81 -12.63 11.28 9.57
C ALA A 81 -11.17 10.84 9.76
N LEU A 82 -10.73 9.78 9.07
CA LEU A 82 -9.34 9.31 9.12
C LEU A 82 -8.38 10.34 8.55
N LYS A 83 -8.70 10.94 7.39
CA LYS A 83 -7.90 12.00 6.78
C LYS A 83 -7.71 13.18 7.75
N ASN A 84 -8.78 13.60 8.43
CA ASN A 84 -8.77 14.68 9.42
C ASN A 84 -7.99 14.34 10.69
N ALA A 85 -7.90 13.07 11.08
CA ALA A 85 -7.04 12.63 12.18
C ALA A 85 -5.55 12.75 11.82
N ILE A 86 -5.19 12.49 10.56
CA ILE A 86 -3.79 12.47 10.05
C ILE A 86 -3.35 13.83 9.48
N PHE A 87 -4.15 14.89 9.61
CA PHE A 87 -3.81 16.21 9.05
C PHE A 87 -2.45 16.72 9.59
N LYS A 88 -1.65 17.35 8.71
CA LYS A 88 -0.27 17.81 8.97
C LYS A 88 -0.08 18.54 10.32
N SER A 89 -1.08 19.31 10.76
CA SER A 89 -1.02 20.03 12.04
C SER A 89 -0.97 19.09 13.25
N LYS A 90 -1.66 17.95 13.21
CA LYS A 90 -1.62 16.93 14.29
C LYS A 90 -0.36 16.09 14.24
N MET A 91 0.16 15.81 13.04
CA MET A 91 1.41 15.06 12.87
C MET A 91 2.62 15.82 13.42
N GLY A 92 2.63 17.16 13.32
CA GLY A 92 3.69 17.99 13.93
C GLY A 92 3.80 17.79 15.45
N PHE A 93 2.68 17.78 16.17
CA PHE A 93 2.67 17.50 17.61
C PHE A 93 3.05 16.06 17.97
N MET A 94 2.78 15.11 17.07
CA MET A 94 3.15 13.71 17.29
C MET A 94 4.65 13.46 17.07
N GLN A 95 5.35 14.31 16.33
CA GLN A 95 6.76 14.11 16.01
C GLN A 95 7.63 14.07 17.29
N ASP A 96 7.42 15.01 18.21
CA ASP A 96 8.16 15.06 19.47
C ASP A 96 7.82 13.87 20.38
N MET A 97 6.55 13.48 20.44
CA MET A 97 6.11 12.30 21.18
C MET A 97 6.73 11.02 20.62
N ILE A 98 6.74 10.84 19.29
CA ILE A 98 7.36 9.69 18.63
C ILE A 98 8.84 9.65 18.94
N LYS A 99 9.54 10.79 18.82
CA LYS A 99 10.96 10.90 19.17
C LYS A 99 11.22 10.49 20.61
N ASN A 100 10.43 11.01 21.56
CA ASN A 100 10.58 10.71 22.98
C ASN A 100 10.28 9.24 23.31
N CYS A 101 9.21 8.66 22.76
CA CYS A 101 8.89 7.24 22.93
C CYS A 101 9.99 6.34 22.34
N THR A 102 10.53 6.71 21.18
CA THR A 102 11.59 5.94 20.52
C THR A 102 12.87 5.98 21.34
N LEU A 103 13.29 7.17 21.80
CA LEU A 103 14.45 7.33 22.68
C LEU A 103 14.29 6.56 23.99
N ARG A 104 13.09 6.58 24.58
CA ARG A 104 12.78 5.82 25.80
C ARG A 104 12.86 4.31 25.57
N ALA A 105 12.27 3.81 24.49
CA ALA A 105 12.34 2.39 24.15
C ALA A 105 13.78 1.91 23.94
N PHE A 106 14.62 2.72 23.30
CA PHE A 106 16.05 2.40 23.14
C PHE A 106 16.84 2.52 24.45
N GLY A 107 16.49 3.45 25.33
CA GLY A 107 17.13 3.61 26.64
C GLY A 107 16.75 2.51 27.65
N GLU A 108 15.53 1.97 27.57
CA GLU A 108 15.06 0.84 28.40
C GLU A 108 15.55 -0.53 27.89
N LEU A 109 16.11 -0.59 26.67
CA LEU A 109 16.70 -1.79 26.06
C LEU A 109 18.21 -1.95 26.34
N GLN A 110 18.82 -1.05 27.11
CA GLN A 110 20.21 -1.12 27.59
C GLN A 110 20.27 -1.67 29.02
#